data_AF-A0A7W8HWS5-F1
#
_entry.id   AF-A0A7W8HWS5-F1
#
_cell.length_a   1.000
_cell.length_b   1.000
_cell.length_c   1.000
_cell.angle_alpha   90.00
_cell.angle_beta   90.00
_cell.angle_gamma   90.00
#
_symmetry.space_group_name_H-M   'P 1'
#
loop_
_entity.id
_entity.type
_entity.pdbx_description
1 polymer ?
#
loop_
_entity_poly.entity_id
_entity_poly.type
_entity_poly.pdbx_seq_one_letter_code
_entity_poly.pdbx_strand_id
1 'polypeptide(L)'
;MTPKPATSFARTGTTPPRARRFALSINLNADHEGGDLRFPNTARAPIARRGGACVFSCSILLEVTPDARGERFDFLPIFYDRAAAQIRGENLNYLDPALTA
;
A
#
# COMPACT_ATOMS: atom_id res chain seq x y z
N MET A 1 11.15 12.67 -9.04
CA MET A 1 9.89 11.93 -8.77
C MET A 1 9.44 11.36 -10.11
N THR A 2 9.87 10.14 -10.44
CA THR A 2 9.61 9.52 -11.75
C THR A 2 8.19 8.96 -11.76
N PRO A 3 7.39 9.22 -12.81
CA PRO A 3 6.05 8.64 -12.92
C PRO A 3 6.18 7.11 -12.98
N LYS A 4 5.46 6.43 -12.08
CA LYS A 4 5.45 4.97 -11.99
C LYS A 4 4.72 4.42 -13.23
N PRO A 5 5.22 3.35 -13.88
CA PRO A 5 4.60 2.82 -15.09
C PRO A 5 3.17 2.30 -14.84
N ALA A 6 2.38 2.34 -15.91
CA ALA A 6 0.92 2.19 -15.99
C ALA A 6 0.34 0.88 -15.44
N THR A 7 1.10 -0.11 -15.01
CA THR A 7 0.58 -1.20 -14.17
C THR A 7 1.65 -1.50 -13.15
N SER A 8 1.36 -1.21 -11.88
CA SER A 8 2.33 -1.49 -10.82
C SER A 8 1.83 -2.61 -9.93
N PHE A 9 2.50 -3.76 -10.03
CA PHE A 9 2.44 -4.78 -8.99
C PHE A 9 3.19 -4.22 -7.78
N ALA A 10 2.43 -3.72 -6.81
CA ALA A 10 2.99 -3.15 -5.60
C ALA A 10 3.08 -4.23 -4.52
N ARG A 11 4.30 -4.63 -4.15
CA ARG A 11 4.53 -5.25 -2.84
C ARG A 11 4.38 -4.15 -1.79
N THR A 12 3.46 -4.33 -0.85
CA THR A 12 3.09 -3.25 0.09
C THR A 12 4.26 -2.91 1.03
N GLY A 13 4.78 -1.69 0.89
CA GLY A 13 5.69 -1.04 1.85
C GLY A 13 7.16 -1.45 1.81
N THR A 14 8.00 -0.64 2.46
CA THR A 14 9.44 -0.90 2.75
C THR A 14 9.63 -1.81 3.97
N THR A 15 8.54 -2.10 4.69
CA THR A 15 8.57 -2.96 5.88
C THR A 15 8.69 -4.43 5.46
N PRO A 16 9.56 -5.23 6.11
CA PRO A 16 9.75 -6.62 5.76
C PRO A 16 8.42 -7.39 5.77
N PRO A 17 8.19 -8.31 4.81
CA PRO A 17 6.89 -8.97 4.63
C PRO A 17 6.34 -9.68 5.88
N ARG A 18 7.22 -10.15 6.77
CA ARG A 18 6.84 -10.83 8.03
C ARG A 18 6.40 -9.87 9.13
N ALA A 19 6.74 -8.59 9.02
CA ALA A 19 6.42 -7.56 10.01
C ALA A 19 5.16 -6.76 9.66
N ARG A 20 4.43 -7.12 8.60
CA ARG A 20 3.19 -6.45 8.17
C ARG A 20 2.03 -7.44 8.15
N ARG A 21 0.89 -7.05 8.73
CA ARG A 21 -0.32 -7.89 8.81
C ARG A 21 -1.37 -7.41 7.82
N PHE A 22 -1.77 -6.17 7.95
CA PHE A 22 -2.76 -5.52 7.10
C PHE A 22 -2.21 -4.21 6.56
N ALA A 23 -2.73 -3.79 5.43
CA ALA A 23 -2.57 -2.44 4.93
C ALA A 23 -3.94 -1.82 4.70
N LEU A 24 -3.99 -0.51 4.84
CA LEU A 24 -5.16 0.29 4.54
C LEU A 24 -4.81 1.28 3.45
N SER A 25 -5.69 1.45 2.47
CA SER A 25 -5.62 2.51 1.46
C SER A 25 -6.79 3.46 1.69
N ILE A 26 -6.51 4.72 1.99
CA ILE A 26 -7.52 5.78 2.08
C ILE A 26 -7.35 6.71 0.89
N ASN A 27 -8.39 6.86 0.08
CA ASN A 27 -8.38 7.78 -1.05
C ASN A 27 -8.50 9.24 -0.57
N LEU A 28 -7.55 10.10 -0.93
CA LEU A 28 -7.49 11.49 -0.46
C LEU A 28 -8.13 12.50 -1.43
N ASN A 29 -8.31 12.14 -2.71
CA ASN A 29 -8.83 13.04 -3.74
C ASN A 29 -9.87 12.36 -4.66
N ALA A 30 -10.65 13.17 -5.40
CA ALA A 30 -11.70 12.68 -6.29
C ALA A 30 -11.46 13.05 -7.76
N ASP A 31 -10.47 13.90 -8.05
CA ASP A 31 -10.22 14.45 -9.38
C ASP A 31 -9.29 13.54 -10.21
N HIS A 32 -9.55 12.23 -10.17
CA HIS A 32 -8.80 11.22 -10.91
C HIS A 32 -9.73 10.14 -11.48
N GLU A 33 -9.29 9.46 -12.54
CA GLU A 33 -9.95 8.32 -13.13
C GLU A 33 -8.97 7.14 -13.19
N GLY A 34 -9.40 5.93 -12.85
CA GLY A 34 -8.53 4.76 -12.73
C GLY A 34 -7.89 4.61 -11.35
N GLY A 35 -6.94 3.69 -11.24
CA GLY A 35 -6.29 3.34 -9.96
C GLY A 35 -6.91 2.19 -9.16
N ASP A 36 -7.95 1.48 -9.64
CA ASP A 36 -8.58 0.39 -8.89
C ASP A 36 -7.61 -0.64 -8.30
N LEU A 37 -7.93 -1.11 -7.08
CA LEU A 37 -7.23 -2.22 -6.44
C LEU A 37 -7.82 -3.54 -6.94
N ARG A 38 -6.99 -4.31 -7.66
CA ARG A 38 -7.33 -5.65 -8.15
C ARG A 38 -6.60 -6.71 -7.33
N PHE A 39 -7.35 -7.68 -6.82
CA PHE A 39 -6.81 -8.84 -6.12
C PHE A 39 -7.05 -10.08 -7.00
N PRO A 40 -6.00 -10.71 -7.57
CA PRO A 40 -6.15 -11.75 -8.59
C PRO A 40 -6.97 -12.97 -8.17
N ASN A 41 -7.06 -13.26 -6.86
CA ASN A 41 -7.63 -14.50 -6.34
C ASN A 41 -8.87 -14.32 -5.45
N THR A 42 -9.38 -13.11 -5.21
CA THR A 42 -10.38 -12.89 -4.15
C THR A 42 -11.57 -12.00 -4.52
N ALA A 43 -11.36 -10.84 -5.16
CA ALA A 43 -12.41 -9.95 -5.69
C ALA A 43 -11.79 -8.67 -6.30
N ARG A 44 -12.57 -7.92 -7.08
CA ARG A 44 -12.26 -6.51 -7.41
C ARG A 44 -12.81 -5.61 -6.30
N ALA A 45 -11.97 -4.73 -5.73
CA ALA A 45 -12.44 -3.65 -4.87
C ALA A 45 -12.52 -2.37 -5.71
N PRO A 46 -13.70 -1.73 -5.84
CA PRO A 46 -13.79 -0.45 -6.54
C PRO A 46 -12.97 0.62 -5.82
N ILE A 47 -12.48 1.63 -6.55
CA ILE A 47 -11.91 2.85 -5.96
C ILE A 47 -12.87 3.38 -4.90
N ALA A 48 -12.37 3.50 -3.68
CA ALA A 48 -13.13 4.13 -2.63
C ALA A 48 -13.36 5.60 -3.00
N ARG A 49 -14.59 6.12 -2.79
CA ARG A 49 -14.86 7.57 -2.90
C ARG A 49 -13.84 8.33 -2.05
N ARG A 50 -13.58 9.62 -2.31
CA ARG A 50 -12.73 10.45 -1.44
C ARG A 50 -13.12 10.27 0.04
N GLY A 51 -12.13 9.97 0.89
CA GLY A 51 -12.29 9.64 2.31
C GLY A 51 -12.65 8.18 2.59
N GLY A 52 -12.95 7.38 1.57
CA GLY A 52 -13.21 5.96 1.68
C GLY A 52 -11.93 5.13 1.80
N ALA A 53 -12.08 3.95 2.40
CA ALA A 53 -10.99 3.12 2.86
C ALA A 53 -11.13 1.67 2.35
N CYS A 54 -10.02 1.05 1.97
CA CYS A 54 -9.91 -0.38 1.68
C CYS A 54 -8.84 -1.02 2.56
N VAL A 55 -9.22 -2.03 3.37
CA VAL A 55 -8.30 -2.80 4.20
C VAL A 55 -8.05 -4.16 3.56
N PHE A 56 -6.79 -4.56 3.43
CA PHE A 56 -6.42 -5.84 2.84
C PHE A 56 -5.23 -6.49 3.55
N SER A 57 -5.13 -7.81 3.45
CA SER A 57 -4.01 -8.58 4.01
C SER A 57 -2.74 -8.34 3.19
N CYS A 58 -1.63 -8.12 3.89
CA CYS A 58 -0.31 -7.94 3.28
C CYS A 58 0.26 -9.22 2.64
N SER A 59 -0.35 -10.37 2.92
CA SER A 59 0.01 -11.67 2.33
C SER A 59 -0.61 -11.89 0.95
N ILE A 60 -1.52 -11.02 0.52
CA ILE A 60 -2.20 -11.11 -0.78
C ILE A 60 -1.49 -10.20 -1.78
N LEU A 61 -1.26 -10.70 -3.00
CA LEU A 61 -0.77 -9.87 -4.10
C LEU A 61 -1.89 -8.97 -4.59
N LEU A 62 -1.58 -7.69 -4.78
CA LEU A 62 -2.50 -6.72 -5.37
C LEU A 62 -1.86 -6.02 -6.56
N GLU A 63 -2.71 -5.59 -7.48
CA GLU A 63 -2.38 -4.73 -8.60
C GLU A 63 -3.16 -3.41 -8.47
N VAL A 64 -2.48 -2.30 -8.72
CA VAL A 64 -3.12 -0.99 -8.91
C VAL A 64 -3.25 -0.79 -10.42
N THR A 65 -4.48 -0.65 -10.93
CA THR A 65 -4.69 -0.36 -12.35
C THR A 65 -4.11 1.02 -12.70
N PRO A 66 -3.76 1.27 -13.97
CA PRO A 66 -3.32 2.59 -14.38
C PRO A 66 -4.31 3.69 -13.99
N ASP A 67 -3.78 4.85 -13.64
CA ASP A 67 -4.55 6.08 -13.67
C ASP A 67 -4.74 6.48 -15.14
N ALA A 68 -5.99 6.68 -15.54
CA ALA A 68 -6.37 7.10 -16.88
C ALA A 68 -6.34 8.63 -17.03
N ARG A 69 -6.59 9.36 -15.94
CA ARG A 69 -6.57 10.83 -15.89
C ARG A 69 -6.33 11.33 -14.47
N GLY A 70 -5.55 12.42 -14.34
CA GLY A 70 -5.27 13.06 -13.05
C GLY A 70 -4.18 12.33 -12.25
N GLU A 71 -3.97 12.78 -11.02
CA GLU A 71 -3.05 12.14 -10.06
C GLU A 71 -3.86 11.63 -8.88
N ARG A 72 -3.63 10.38 -8.45
CA ARG A 72 -4.26 9.82 -7.26
C ARG A 72 -3.36 9.93 -6.04
N PHE A 73 -3.92 10.39 -4.93
CA PHE A 73 -3.23 10.43 -3.64
C PHE A 73 -3.91 9.48 -2.65
N ASP A 74 -3.15 8.53 -2.11
CA ASP A 74 -3.61 7.64 -1.04
C ASP A 74 -2.77 7.79 0.22
N PHE A 75 -3.44 7.69 1.37
CA PHE A 75 -2.76 7.38 2.63
C PHE A 75 -2.71 5.87 2.83
N LEU A 76 -1.50 5.32 2.98
CA LEU A 76 -1.22 3.88 2.97
C LEU A 76 -0.58 3.36 4.28
N PRO A 77 -1.26 3.43 5.44
CA PRO A 77 -0.71 2.90 6.69
C PRO A 77 -0.64 1.37 6.65
N ILE A 78 0.42 0.84 7.28
CA ILE A 78 0.66 -0.60 7.46
C ILE A 78 0.46 -0.95 8.93
N PHE A 79 -0.44 -1.89 9.19
CA PHE A 79 -0.74 -2.37 10.54
C PHE A 79 0.01 -3.66 10.85
N TYR A 80 0.43 -3.76 12.11
CA TYR A 80 1.14 -4.91 12.66
C TYR A 80 0.66 -5.20 14.07
N ASP A 81 0.75 -6.47 14.46
CA ASP A 81 0.48 -6.93 15.82
C ASP A 81 1.75 -6.88 16.68
N ARG A 82 1.63 -7.25 17.96
CA ARG A 82 2.77 -7.27 18.89
C ARG A 82 3.92 -8.15 18.41
N ALA A 83 3.63 -9.33 17.85
CA ALA A 83 4.66 -10.24 17.35
C ALA A 83 5.41 -9.63 16.16
N ALA A 84 4.69 -9.02 15.21
CA ALA A 84 5.31 -8.32 14.08
C ALA A 84 6.08 -7.06 14.51
N ALA A 85 5.72 -6.41 15.61
CA ALA A 85 6.46 -5.27 16.16
C ALA A 85 7.89 -5.66 16.58
N GLN A 86 8.08 -6.85 17.16
CA GLN A 86 9.41 -7.35 17.52
C GLN A 86 10.28 -7.54 16.26
N ILE A 87 9.73 -8.23 15.25
CA ILE A 87 10.41 -8.43 13.96
C ILE A 87 10.75 -7.08 13.32
N ARG A 88 9.84 -6.10 13.39
CA ARG A 88 10.10 -4.74 12.89
C ARG A 88 11.29 -4.10 13.61
N GLY A 89 11.38 -4.23 14.94
CA GLY A 89 12.48 -3.74 15.75
C GLY A 89 13.83 -4.36 15.36
N GLU A 90 13.88 -5.68 15.20
CA GLU A 90 15.07 -6.41 14.75
C GLU A 90 15.55 -5.94 13.37
N ASN A 91 14.61 -5.56 12.50
CA ASN A 91 14.91 -5.10 11.14
C ASN A 91 15.30 -3.62 11.03
N LEU A 92 15.25 -2.85 12.12
CA LEU A 92 15.69 -1.43 12.10
C LEU A 92 17.16 -1.30 11.68
N ASN A 93 17.96 -2.33 11.94
CA ASN A 93 19.38 -2.39 11.56
C ASN A 93 19.61 -2.38 10.04
N TYR A 94 18.57 -2.63 9.23
CA TYR A 94 18.65 -2.58 7.77
C TYR A 94 18.19 -1.24 7.19
N LEU A 95 17.75 -0.30 8.02
CA LEU A 95 17.42 1.04 7.56
C LEU A 95 18.70 1.83 7.27
N ASP A 96 18.62 2.72 6.28
CA ASP A 96 19.66 3.71 6.06
C ASP A 96 19.88 4.47 7.39
N PRO A 97 21.12 4.56 7.89
CA PRO A 97 21.43 5.31 9.10
C PRO A 97 20.86 6.74 9.10
N ALA A 98 20.75 7.37 7.93
CA ALA A 98 20.16 8.70 7.76
C ALA A 98 18.65 8.77 8.11
N LEU A 99 17.97 7.62 8.18
CA LEU A 99 16.56 7.50 8.55
C LEU A 99 16.36 7.09 10.03
N THR A 100 17.44 6.83 10.76
CA THR A 100 17.42 6.34 12.15
C THR A 100 17.99 7.33 13.18
N ALA A 101 18.52 8.47 12.74
CA ALA A 101 19.11 9.53 13.57
C ALA A 101 18.07 10.59 14.01
#